data_AF-A0AAE1NW99-F1
#
_entry.id   AF-A0AAE1NW99-F1
#
_cell.length_a   1.000
_cell.length_b   1.000
_cell.length_c   1.000
_cell.angle_alpha   90.00
_cell.angle_beta   90.00
_cell.angle_gamma   90.00
#
_symmetry.space_group_name_H-M   'P 1'
#
loop_
_entity.id
_entity.type
_entity.pdbx_description
1 polymer ?
#
loop_
_entity_poly.entity_id
_entity_poly.type
_entity_poly.pdbx_seq_one_letter_code
_entity_poly.pdbx_strand_id
1 'polypeptide(L)'
;MGGRTGRWGAALAGTLLVTALLATDAIMQKRRKTALVEGDILIGALFSVHHQPKQKSASTLTCGVIREQYGIQRVEAAFFAIDKINADPHLLPNITLGVEIRDSCWYSSIALEQSIAGHMPITNEVRRERSPV
;
A
#
# COMPACT_ATOMS: atom_id res chain seq x y z
N MET A 1 -23.80 -52.22 32.37
CA MET A 1 -22.98 -51.54 31.34
C MET A 1 -23.75 -50.32 30.84
N GLY A 2 -23.09 -49.16 30.75
CA GLY A 2 -23.72 -47.91 30.27
C GLY A 2 -22.72 -46.76 30.33
N GLY A 3 -21.65 -46.86 29.55
CA GLY A 3 -20.61 -45.84 29.47
C GLY A 3 -21.17 -44.57 28.83
N ARG A 4 -21.13 -43.46 29.57
CA ARG A 4 -21.41 -42.10 29.06
C ARG A 4 -20.31 -41.69 28.09
N THR A 5 -20.43 -42.12 26.85
CA THR A 5 -19.73 -41.51 25.72
C THR A 5 -20.50 -40.26 25.27
N GLY A 6 -19.80 -39.19 24.90
CA GLY A 6 -20.38 -38.09 24.14
C GLY A 6 -20.88 -36.88 24.94
N ARG A 7 -19.96 -36.00 25.35
CA ARG A 7 -20.33 -34.56 25.47
C ARG A 7 -19.20 -33.55 25.29
N TRP A 8 -17.94 -33.99 25.28
CA TRP A 8 -16.78 -33.08 25.18
C TRP A 8 -16.33 -32.79 23.73
N GLY A 9 -16.73 -33.61 22.76
CA GLY A 9 -16.28 -33.46 21.36
C GLY A 9 -16.78 -32.19 20.66
N ALA A 10 -18.01 -31.76 20.94
CA ALA A 10 -18.60 -30.56 20.32
C ALA A 10 -17.99 -29.26 20.86
N ALA A 11 -17.63 -29.22 22.15
CA ALA A 11 -17.05 -28.03 22.78
C ALA A 11 -15.63 -27.75 22.24
N LEU A 12 -14.82 -28.79 22.07
CA LEU A 12 -13.46 -28.67 21.54
C LEU A 12 -13.45 -28.26 20.07
N ALA A 13 -14.33 -28.83 19.25
CA ALA A 13 -14.48 -28.44 17.84
C ALA A 13 -14.99 -26.99 17.71
N GLY A 14 -15.93 -26.57 18.56
CA GLY A 14 -16.44 -25.20 18.59
C GLY A 14 -15.35 -24.17 18.94
N THR A 15 -14.52 -24.45 19.96
CA THR A 15 -13.40 -23.57 20.30
C THR A 15 -12.33 -23.51 19.22
N LEU A 16 -12.03 -24.62 18.55
CA LEU A 16 -11.03 -24.66 17.48
C LEU A 16 -11.49 -23.84 16.26
N LEU A 17 -12.77 -23.94 15.90
CA LEU A 17 -13.40 -23.13 14.85
C LEU A 17 -13.35 -21.64 15.18
N VAL A 18 -13.69 -21.24 16.41
CA VAL A 18 -13.63 -19.84 16.84
C VAL A 18 -12.20 -19.30 16.80
N THR A 19 -11.20 -20.09 17.23
CA THR A 19 -9.78 -19.67 17.12
C THR A 19 -9.30 -19.57 15.68
N ALA A 20 -9.77 -20.45 14.79
CA ALA A 20 -9.44 -20.39 13.37
C ALA A 20 -10.09 -19.18 12.67
N LEU A 21 -11.34 -18.84 13.03
CA LEU A 21 -12.05 -17.64 12.56
C LEU A 21 -11.38 -16.34 13.05
N LEU A 22 -10.88 -16.29 14.29
CA LEU A 22 -10.13 -15.13 14.79
C LEU A 22 -8.73 -15.02 14.16
N ALA A 23 -8.12 -16.13 13.76
CA ALA A 23 -6.81 -16.13 13.11
C ALA A 23 -6.87 -15.60 11.65
N THR A 24 -8.01 -15.70 10.97
CA THR A 24 -8.16 -15.21 9.59
C THR A 24 -8.19 -13.69 9.46
N ASP A 25 -8.54 -12.95 10.52
CA ASP A 25 -8.59 -11.47 10.49
C ASP A 25 -7.18 -10.83 10.50
N ALA A 26 -6.14 -11.58 10.88
CA ALA A 26 -4.80 -11.04 11.10
C ALA A 26 -3.92 -10.97 9.84
N ILE A 27 -4.37 -11.46 8.68
CA ILE A 27 -3.63 -11.33 7.41
C ILE A 27 -4.17 -10.14 6.60
N MET A 28 -4.35 -9.00 7.26
CA MET A 28 -4.52 -7.73 6.56
C MET A 28 -3.14 -7.19 6.19
N GLN A 29 -2.62 -7.63 5.04
CA GLN A 29 -1.47 -6.97 4.44
C GLN A 29 -1.91 -5.54 4.09
N LYS A 30 -1.56 -4.59 4.97
CA LYS A 30 -1.93 -3.18 4.86
C LYS A 30 -1.40 -2.64 3.54
N ARG A 31 -2.26 -2.61 2.51
CA ARG A 31 -1.91 -2.09 1.19
C ARG A 31 -1.42 -0.65 1.37
N ARG A 32 -0.19 -0.36 0.98
CA ARG A 32 0.34 1.01 1.05
C ARG A 32 -0.48 1.91 0.15
N LYS A 33 -0.76 3.11 0.63
CA LYS A 33 -1.44 4.14 -0.16
C LYS A 33 -0.47 4.67 -1.19
N THR A 34 -0.98 4.87 -2.41
CA THR A 34 -0.24 5.44 -3.54
C THR A 34 -0.92 6.73 -3.93
N ALA A 35 -0.15 7.77 -4.26
CA ALA A 35 -0.67 8.99 -4.85
C ALA A 35 -0.60 8.85 -6.38
N LEU A 36 -1.72 8.97 -7.08
CA LEU A 36 -1.80 8.72 -8.51
C LEU A 36 -2.49 9.89 -9.21
N VAL A 37 -1.82 10.43 -10.22
CA VAL A 37 -2.41 11.28 -11.26
C VAL A 37 -2.31 10.50 -12.56
N GLU A 38 -3.44 10.26 -13.20
CA GLU A 38 -3.47 9.54 -14.48
C GLU A 38 -2.99 10.43 -15.63
N GLY A 39 -2.48 9.81 -16.69
CA GLY A 39 -2.02 10.47 -17.90
C GLY A 39 -1.59 9.42 -18.93
N ASP A 40 -1.31 9.86 -20.15
CA ASP A 40 -0.86 9.00 -21.25
C ASP A 40 0.49 8.34 -20.96
N ILE A 41 1.37 9.08 -20.28
CA ILE A 41 2.65 8.57 -19.78
C ILE A 41 2.67 8.71 -18.26
N LEU A 42 2.87 7.59 -17.56
CA LEU A 42 2.93 7.57 -16.10
C LEU A 42 4.37 7.56 -15.60
N ILE A 43 4.76 8.60 -14.85
CA ILE A 43 6.08 8.68 -14.22
C ILE A 43 6.01 8.06 -12.81
N GLY A 44 6.78 7.01 -12.57
CA GLY A 44 6.92 6.42 -11.23
C GLY A 44 7.90 7.21 -10.35
N ALA A 45 7.52 7.49 -9.11
CA ALA A 45 8.37 8.19 -8.14
C ALA A 45 8.34 7.54 -6.75
N LEU A 46 9.50 7.51 -6.09
CA LEU A 46 9.66 7.08 -4.70
C LEU A 46 10.10 8.25 -3.84
N PHE A 47 9.24 8.67 -2.92
CA PHE A 47 9.58 9.68 -1.92
C PHE A 47 9.57 9.10 -0.51
N SER A 48 10.40 9.66 0.37
CA SER A 48 10.42 9.25 1.78
C SER A 48 9.42 10.08 2.56
N VAL A 49 8.14 9.75 2.40
CA VAL A 49 7.02 10.44 3.03
C VAL A 49 7.03 10.17 4.53
N HIS A 50 7.41 8.97 4.94
CA HIS A 50 7.56 8.61 6.35
C HIS A 50 9.03 8.35 6.73
N HIS A 51 9.29 8.37 8.03
CA HIS A 51 10.55 7.89 8.60
C HIS A 51 10.66 6.36 8.50
N GLN A 52 11.90 5.86 8.58
CA GLN A 52 12.19 4.43 8.62
C GLN A 52 11.49 3.72 9.79
N PRO A 53 11.14 2.43 9.63
CA PRO A 53 10.60 1.62 10.71
C PRO A 53 11.49 1.65 11.95
N LYS A 54 10.88 1.61 13.14
CA LYS A 54 11.61 1.35 14.39
C LYS A 54 12.02 -0.13 14.42
N GLN A 55 13.04 -0.49 15.19
CA GLN A 55 13.53 -1.88 15.26
C GLN A 55 12.41 -2.92 15.51
N LYS A 56 11.44 -2.59 16.37
CA LYS A 56 10.28 -3.45 16.66
C LYS A 56 9.30 -3.61 15.49
N SER A 57 9.24 -2.65 14.57
CA SER A 57 8.33 -2.64 13.42
C SER A 57 9.00 -2.96 12.08
N ALA A 58 10.31 -3.25 12.09
CA ALA A 58 11.09 -3.58 10.91
C ALA A 58 10.62 -4.87 10.23
N SER A 59 10.24 -5.89 11.02
CA SER A 59 9.68 -7.15 10.50
C SER A 59 8.31 -6.96 9.85
N THR A 60 7.49 -6.07 10.39
CA THR A 60 6.16 -5.72 9.86
C THR A 60 6.20 -4.66 8.75
N LEU A 61 7.38 -4.16 8.38
CA LEU A 61 7.60 -3.10 7.39
C LEU A 61 6.72 -1.86 7.58
N THR A 62 6.33 -1.57 8.82
CA THR A 62 5.47 -0.44 9.17
C THR A 62 6.33 0.81 9.37
N CYS A 63 6.04 1.84 8.58
CA CYS A 63 6.78 3.09 8.58
C CYS A 63 6.57 3.91 9.85
N GLY A 64 7.51 4.84 10.09
CA GLY A 64 7.43 5.81 11.17
C GLY A 64 6.47 6.96 10.88
N VAL A 65 6.68 8.08 11.58
CA VAL A 65 5.88 9.30 11.41
C VAL A 65 6.17 10.00 10.08
N ILE A 66 5.28 10.90 9.65
CA ILE A 66 5.40 11.67 8.41
C ILE A 66 6.58 12.65 8.50
N ARG A 67 7.25 12.85 7.35
CA ARG A 67 8.31 13.84 7.12
C ARG A 67 7.73 14.98 6.28
N GLU A 68 7.49 16.13 6.88
CA GLU A 68 6.89 17.26 6.17
C GLU A 68 7.82 17.82 5.09
N GLN A 69 9.08 18.13 5.45
CA GLN A 69 10.06 18.76 4.55
C GLN A 69 10.56 17.84 3.43
N TYR A 70 10.84 16.57 3.75
CA TYR A 70 11.43 15.62 2.79
C TYR A 70 10.40 14.70 2.13
N GLY A 71 9.18 14.66 2.68
CA GLY A 71 8.10 13.82 2.22
C GLY A 71 7.06 14.64 1.49
N ILE A 72 6.17 15.28 2.24
CA ILE A 72 4.98 15.95 1.71
C ILE A 72 5.36 17.07 0.73
N GLN A 73 6.35 17.90 1.04
CA GLN A 73 6.77 18.96 0.11
C GLN A 73 7.25 18.42 -1.25
N ARG A 74 7.87 17.23 -1.28
CA ARG A 74 8.31 16.62 -2.54
C ARG A 74 7.17 16.02 -3.34
N VAL A 75 6.16 15.47 -2.64
CA VAL A 75 4.92 14.99 -3.26
C VAL A 75 4.20 16.16 -3.93
N GLU A 76 4.00 17.26 -3.20
CA GLU A 76 3.36 18.47 -3.72
C GLU A 76 4.17 19.11 -4.86
N ALA A 77 5.50 19.17 -4.73
CA ALA A 77 6.36 19.68 -5.80
C ALA A 77 6.28 18.82 -7.07
N ALA A 78 6.13 17.49 -6.94
CA ALA A 78 5.94 16.61 -8.09
C ALA A 78 4.59 16.87 -8.76
N PHE A 79 3.50 16.99 -8.00
CA PHE A 79 2.19 17.35 -8.57
C PHE A 79 2.22 18.71 -9.27
N PHE A 80 2.79 19.72 -8.61
CA PHE A 80 2.94 21.04 -9.19
C PHE A 80 3.76 21.01 -10.49
N ALA A 81 4.83 20.21 -10.55
CA ALA A 81 5.64 20.08 -11.75
C ALA A 81 4.86 19.42 -12.89
N ILE A 82 4.10 18.36 -12.61
CA ILE A 82 3.23 17.71 -13.60
C ILE A 82 2.19 18.68 -14.14
N ASP A 83 1.53 19.44 -13.27
CA ASP A 83 0.54 20.45 -13.67
C ASP A 83 1.17 21.53 -14.56
N LYS A 84 2.39 21.98 -14.23
CA LYS A 84 3.11 22.97 -15.03
C LYS A 84 3.52 22.44 -16.40
N ILE A 85 3.96 21.18 -16.49
CA ILE A 85 4.32 20.57 -17.78
C ILE A 85 3.07 20.39 -18.65
N ASN A 86 1.98 19.84 -18.08
CA ASN A 86 0.75 19.61 -18.82
C ASN A 86 0.06 20.91 -19.27
N ALA A 87 0.32 22.03 -18.60
CA ALA A 87 -0.21 23.35 -18.96
C ALA A 87 0.64 24.09 -20.02
N ASP A 88 1.88 23.67 -20.27
CA ASP A 88 2.75 24.33 -21.26
C ASP A 88 2.55 23.73 -22.66
N PRO A 89 1.99 24.48 -23.62
CA PRO A 89 1.76 23.97 -24.97
C PRO A 89 3.04 23.67 -25.77
N HIS A 90 4.21 24.11 -25.30
CA HIS A 90 5.50 23.84 -25.96
C HIS A 90 6.16 22.55 -25.44
N LEU A 91 5.71 22.01 -24.31
CA LEU A 91 6.27 20.81 -23.69
C LEU A 91 5.27 19.65 -23.84
N LEU A 92 5.67 18.61 -24.57
CA LEU A 92 4.85 17.40 -24.81
C LEU A 92 3.44 17.70 -25.38
N PRO A 93 3.35 18.35 -26.56
CA PRO A 93 2.06 18.65 -27.17
C PRO A 93 1.28 17.36 -27.46
N ASN A 94 -0.01 17.35 -27.09
CA ASN A 94 -0.95 16.23 -27.24
C ASN A 94 -0.64 14.98 -26.39
N ILE A 95 0.21 15.10 -25.37
CA ILE A 95 0.49 14.00 -24.44
C ILE A 95 0.33 14.53 -23.01
N THR A 96 -0.45 13.83 -22.20
CA THR A 96 -0.60 14.14 -20.77
C THR A 96 0.38 13.30 -19.93
N LEU A 97 1.11 13.97 -19.05
CA LEU A 97 1.92 13.29 -18.03
C LEU A 97 1.08 13.00 -16.79
N GLY A 98 1.13 11.76 -16.35
CA GLY A 98 0.68 11.34 -15.03
C GLY A 98 1.88 11.04 -14.12
N VAL A 99 1.60 10.85 -12.83
CA VAL A 99 2.61 10.44 -11.85
C VAL A 99 2.03 9.42 -10.86
N GLU A 100 2.81 8.39 -10.55
CA GLU A 100 2.52 7.42 -9.50
C GLU A 100 3.60 7.54 -8.41
N ILE A 101 3.20 8.07 -7.26
CA ILE A 101 4.08 8.33 -6.12
C ILE A 101 3.84 7.28 -5.04
N ARG A 102 4.91 6.60 -4.65
CA ARG A 102 4.93 5.61 -3.57
C ARG A 102 5.93 5.98 -2.48
N ASP A 103 5.66 5.49 -1.28
CA ASP A 103 6.48 5.80 -0.11
C ASP A 103 7.60 4.78 0.10
N SER A 104 8.85 5.26 0.08
CA SER A 104 10.04 4.44 0.37
C SER A 104 10.36 4.30 1.85
N CYS A 105 9.76 5.15 2.71
CA CYS A 105 10.02 5.23 4.14
C CYS A 105 11.51 5.30 4.52
N TRP A 106 12.38 5.75 3.60
CA TRP A 106 13.84 5.71 3.79
C TRP A 106 14.37 4.32 4.21
N TYR A 107 13.76 3.25 3.72
CA TYR A 107 14.13 1.89 4.09
C TYR A 107 14.16 0.97 2.86
N SER A 108 15.28 0.29 2.64
CA SER A 108 15.57 -0.43 1.39
C SER A 108 14.53 -1.52 1.07
N SER A 109 14.12 -2.32 2.06
CA SER A 109 13.11 -3.37 1.86
C SER A 109 11.75 -2.80 1.45
N ILE A 110 11.40 -1.63 1.98
CA ILE A 110 10.15 -0.94 1.66
C ILE A 110 10.23 -0.35 0.26
N ALA A 111 11.33 0.32 -0.07
CA ALA A 111 11.57 0.85 -1.41
C ALA A 111 11.50 -0.28 -2.46
N LEU A 112 12.11 -1.43 -2.17
CA LEU A 112 12.07 -2.60 -3.05
C LEU A 112 10.64 -3.15 -3.22
N GLU A 113 9.89 -3.30 -2.13
CA GLU A 113 8.47 -3.72 -2.17
C GLU A 113 7.65 -2.78 -3.08
N GLN A 114 7.88 -1.47 -2.97
CA GLN A 114 7.17 -0.48 -3.79
C GLN A 114 7.60 -0.47 -5.25
N SER A 115 8.89 -0.67 -5.54
CA SER A 115 9.39 -0.79 -6.91
C SER A 115 8.79 -2.00 -7.63
N ILE A 116 8.69 -3.14 -6.93
CA ILE A 116 8.05 -4.35 -7.49
C ILE A 116 6.55 -4.11 -7.70
N ALA A 117 5.89 -3.49 -6.72
CA ALA A 117 4.46 -3.22 -6.80
C ALA A 117 4.06 -2.14 -7.82
N GLY A 118 4.98 -1.28 -8.25
CA GLY A 118 4.76 -0.28 -9.31
C GLY A 118 4.86 -0.86 -10.73
N HIS A 119 5.55 -1.99 -10.91
CA HIS A 119 5.74 -2.62 -12.22
C HIS A 119 4.86 -3.84 -12.46
N MET A 120 4.16 -4.34 -11.44
CA MET A 120 3.29 -5.51 -11.61
C MET A 120 1.88 -5.09 -12.06
N PRO A 121 1.44 -5.43 -13.29
CA PRO A 121 0.05 -5.27 -13.69
C PRO A 121 -0.74 -6.39 -13.02
N ILE A 122 -1.07 -6.24 -11.73
CA ILE A 122 -2.24 -6.95 -11.21
C ILE A 122 -3.40 -6.31 -11.97
N THR A 123 -4.05 -7.12 -12.79
CA THR A 123 -5.04 -6.75 -13.80
C THR A 123 -6.03 -5.68 -13.34
N ASN A 124 -6.55 -4.94 -14.30
CA ASN A 124 -7.54 -3.88 -14.15
C ASN A 124 -8.81 -4.27 -13.36
N GLU A 125 -8.98 -5.52 -12.92
CA GLU A 125 -9.97 -5.93 -11.91
C GLU A 125 -9.76 -5.22 -10.57
N VAL A 126 -8.53 -5.12 -10.04
CA VAL A 126 -8.33 -4.67 -8.64
C VAL A 126 -8.41 -3.15 -8.47
N ARG A 127 -8.28 -2.36 -9.56
CA ARG A 127 -8.42 -0.89 -9.51
C ARG A 127 -9.89 -0.48 -9.32
N ARG A 128 -10.87 -1.23 -9.83
CA ARG A 128 -12.30 -0.89 -9.69
C ARG A 128 -12.90 -1.16 -8.31
N GLU A 129 -12.30 -2.03 -7.49
CA GLU A 129 -12.85 -2.39 -6.17
C GLU A 129 -12.30 -1.58 -4.99
N ARG A 130 -11.53 -0.51 -5.22
CA ARG A 130 -10.86 0.20 -4.12
C ARG A 130 -10.87 1.72 -4.16
N SER A 131 -11.88 2.30 -4.80
CA SER A 131 -12.30 3.67 -4.50
C SER A 131 -13.58 3.66 -3.66
N PRO A 132 -13.49 3.78 -2.33
CA PRO A 132 -14.50 4.47 -1.57
C PRO A 132 -14.04 5.92 -1.40
N VAL A 133 -14.83 6.85 -1.96
CA VAL A 133 -15.11 8.11 -1.27
C VAL A 133 -15.67 7.77 0.11
#